data_AF-A0A412LHQ1-F1
#
_entry.id   AF-A0A412LHQ1-F1
#
_cell.length_a   1.000
_cell.length_b   1.000
_cell.length_c   1.000
_cell.angle_alpha   90.00
_cell.angle_beta   90.00
_cell.angle_gamma   90.00
#
_symmetry.space_group_name_H-M   'P 1'
#
loop_
_entity.id
_entity.type
_entity.pdbx_description
1 polymer ?
#
loop_
_entity_poly.entity_id
_entity_poly.type
_entity_poly.pdbx_seq_one_letter_code
_entity_poly.pdbx_strand_id
1 'polypeptide(L)'
;MPDSNIIMYTTEDGLTKIETTFENDTVWLSIDQMAELFQRDKSVIGKHVRNIFKEGELVKESVWAKFAYTASDDKVYQVDYYNLDVIILVGYRVKSHRGTQFRIWTTGILKEYMKKGFALDDERLKNLGGGNYFDELLSRIRDIRSSEKVFWRKVLEIYATSIDYDPKAESSIIFFKQVQNKMHWAAHKHTAAEIIYQRKATVLG
;
A
#
# COMPACT_ATOMS: atom_id res chain seq x y z
N MET A 1 24.99 4.84 -7.09
CA MET A 1 23.84 5.70 -7.49
C MET A 1 22.60 5.09 -6.86
N PRO A 2 21.48 5.81 -6.71
CA PRO A 2 20.24 5.11 -6.46
C PRO A 2 19.98 4.20 -7.67
N ASP A 3 19.97 2.89 -7.47
CA ASP A 3 19.75 1.88 -8.53
C ASP A 3 18.25 1.65 -8.79
N SER A 4 17.42 2.61 -8.35
CA SER A 4 15.98 2.63 -8.55
C SER A 4 15.63 2.77 -10.04
N ASN A 5 14.67 1.97 -10.49
CA ASN A 5 14.17 2.02 -11.87
C ASN A 5 12.66 1.85 -11.92
N ILE A 6 12.01 2.52 -12.87
CA ILE A 6 10.59 2.34 -13.19
C ILE A 6 10.49 1.96 -14.66
N ILE A 7 9.81 0.86 -14.93
CA ILE A 7 9.61 0.36 -16.29
C ILE A 7 8.11 0.29 -16.55
N MET A 8 7.66 0.90 -17.65
CA MET A 8 6.29 0.74 -18.15
C MET A 8 6.28 -0.13 -19.39
N TYR A 9 5.45 -1.16 -19.39
CA TYR A 9 5.24 -2.01 -20.55
C TYR A 9 3.76 -2.38 -20.68
N THR A 10 3.39 -2.85 -21.86
CA THR A 10 2.06 -3.37 -22.13
C THR A 10 2.13 -4.89 -22.04
N THR A 11 1.30 -5.51 -21.21
CA THR A 11 1.16 -6.97 -21.11
C THR A 11 0.44 -7.53 -22.34
N GLU A 12 0.51 -8.85 -22.55
CA GLU A 12 -0.06 -9.51 -23.75
C GLU A 12 -1.56 -9.30 -23.92
N ASP A 13 -2.28 -9.04 -22.82
CA ASP A 13 -3.70 -8.70 -22.77
C ASP A 13 -4.02 -7.22 -23.08
N GLY A 14 -3.01 -6.41 -23.41
CA GLY A 14 -3.14 -5.00 -23.73
C GLY A 14 -3.20 -4.07 -22.51
N LEU A 15 -3.06 -4.59 -21.29
CA LEU A 15 -3.03 -3.76 -20.09
C LEU A 15 -1.67 -3.09 -19.92
N THR A 16 -1.66 -1.84 -19.44
CA THR A 16 -0.41 -1.19 -19.04
C THR A 16 -0.01 -1.70 -17.67
N LYS A 17 1.23 -2.18 -17.54
CA LYS A 17 1.85 -2.55 -16.28
C LYS A 17 3.07 -1.66 -16.00
N ILE A 18 3.25 -1.34 -14.72
CA ILE A 18 4.38 -0.58 -14.22
C ILE A 18 5.12 -1.43 -13.22
N GLU A 19 6.39 -1.70 -13.50
CA GLU A 19 7.31 -2.33 -12.58
C GLU A 19 8.25 -1.28 -12.01
N THR A 20 8.64 -1.49 -10.75
CA THR A 20 9.37 -0.49 -10.00
C THR A 20 10.28 -1.19 -9.00
N THR A 21 11.56 -0.89 -9.09
CA THR A 21 12.59 -1.33 -8.14
C THR A 21 12.70 -0.26 -7.06
N PHE A 22 12.33 -0.62 -5.84
CA PHE A 22 12.37 0.25 -4.68
C PHE A 22 13.74 0.20 -4.01
N GLU A 23 14.20 1.35 -3.53
CA GLU A 23 15.40 1.51 -2.72
C GLU A 23 15.01 2.26 -1.45
N ASN A 24 15.16 1.62 -0.28
CA ASN A 24 14.73 2.15 1.01
C ASN A 24 13.28 2.67 1.00
N ASP A 25 12.34 1.81 0.60
CA ASP A 25 10.88 2.03 0.58
C ASP A 25 10.37 3.09 -0.41
N THR A 26 11.23 3.71 -1.20
CA THR A 26 10.85 4.69 -2.21
C THR A 26 11.63 4.51 -3.50
N VAL A 27 11.30 5.31 -4.49
CA VAL A 27 11.92 5.31 -5.81
C VAL A 27 12.35 6.72 -6.14
N TRP A 28 13.60 6.84 -6.57
CA TRP A 28 14.21 8.11 -6.92
C TRP A 28 14.52 8.13 -8.41
N LEU A 29 13.95 9.10 -9.13
CA LEU A 29 14.29 9.35 -10.53
C LEU A 29 14.79 10.79 -10.73
N SER A 30 15.82 10.93 -11.55
CA SER A 30 16.24 12.21 -12.10
C SER A 30 15.28 12.71 -13.19
N ILE A 31 15.39 13.98 -13.59
CA ILE A 31 14.64 14.54 -14.74
C ILE A 31 14.92 13.73 -16.01
N ASP A 32 16.15 13.23 -16.17
CA ASP A 32 16.58 12.48 -17.33
C ASP A 32 15.89 11.11 -17.40
N GLN A 33 15.83 10.40 -16.27
CA GLN A 33 15.12 9.12 -16.17
C GLN A 33 13.60 9.32 -16.33
N MET A 34 13.02 10.38 -15.77
CA MET A 34 11.60 10.71 -15.99
C MET A 34 11.30 11.07 -17.46
N ALA A 35 12.23 11.74 -18.14
CA ALA A 35 12.12 12.06 -19.56
C ALA A 35 12.07 10.79 -20.42
N GLU A 36 12.93 9.81 -20.11
CA GLU A 36 12.92 8.50 -20.75
C GLU A 36 11.63 7.72 -20.46
N LEU A 37 11.27 7.61 -19.18
CA LEU A 37 10.07 6.93 -18.68
C LEU A 37 8.79 7.42 -19.38
N PHE A 38 8.61 8.73 -19.45
CA PHE A 38 7.42 9.35 -20.03
C PHE A 38 7.57 9.70 -21.52
N GLN A 39 8.69 9.36 -22.15
CA GLN A 39 9.01 9.70 -23.55
C GLN A 39 8.73 11.16 -23.87
N ARG A 40 9.35 12.06 -23.11
CA ARG A 40 9.24 13.51 -23.26
C ARG A 40 10.58 14.20 -23.05
N ASP A 41 10.69 15.41 -23.58
CA ASP A 41 11.89 16.22 -23.44
C ASP A 41 12.14 16.59 -21.98
N LYS A 42 13.42 16.57 -21.59
CA LYS A 42 13.90 16.98 -20.25
C LYS A 42 13.38 18.36 -19.85
N SER A 43 13.31 19.29 -20.80
CA SER A 43 12.80 20.66 -20.57
C SER A 43 11.32 20.68 -20.17
N VAL A 44 10.51 19.77 -20.72
CA VAL A 44 9.09 19.61 -20.40
C VAL A 44 8.92 19.00 -19.02
N ILE A 45 9.66 17.93 -18.72
CA ILE A 45 9.66 17.32 -17.38
C ILE A 45 10.09 18.34 -16.32
N GLY A 46 11.21 19.04 -16.55
CA GLY A 46 11.69 20.08 -15.65
C GLY A 46 10.72 21.26 -15.49
N LYS A 47 9.90 21.56 -16.51
CA LYS A 47 8.80 22.53 -16.38
C LYS A 47 7.71 22.01 -15.44
N HIS A 48 7.27 20.75 -15.58
CA HIS A 48 6.27 20.17 -14.71
C HIS A 48 6.73 20.10 -13.25
N VAL A 49 7.96 19.66 -13.00
CA VAL A 49 8.56 19.62 -11.65
C VAL A 49 8.58 21.01 -11.02
N ARG A 50 9.05 22.03 -11.74
CA ARG A 50 9.03 23.42 -11.22
C ARG A 50 7.62 23.91 -10.92
N ASN A 51 6.64 23.58 -11.77
CA ASN A 51 5.26 23.99 -11.55
C ASN A 51 4.64 23.30 -10.33
N ILE A 52 4.92 22.02 -10.09
CA ILE A 52 4.46 21.28 -8.89
C ILE A 52 4.86 22.02 -7.61
N PHE A 53 6.13 22.43 -7.50
CA PHE A 53 6.61 23.18 -6.33
C PHE A 53 6.05 24.61 -6.29
N LYS A 54 5.96 25.28 -7.45
CA LYS A 54 5.41 26.64 -7.54
C LYS A 54 3.93 26.70 -7.12
N GLU A 55 3.16 25.68 -7.45
CA GLU A 55 1.73 25.56 -7.14
C GLU A 55 1.50 25.06 -5.70
N GLY A 56 2.56 24.69 -4.97
CA GLY A 56 2.48 24.24 -3.58
C GLY A 56 1.90 22.83 -3.42
N GLU A 57 1.91 22.01 -4.47
CA GLU A 57 1.41 20.63 -4.40
C GLU A 57 2.32 19.70 -3.60
N LEU A 58 3.62 20.03 -3.54
CA LEU A 58 4.61 19.34 -2.72
C LEU A 58 5.58 20.33 -2.08
N VAL A 59 6.09 19.96 -0.91
CA VAL A 59 7.14 20.67 -0.18
C VAL A 59 8.48 20.09 -0.59
N LYS A 60 9.42 20.94 -1.03
CA LYS A 60 10.63 20.50 -1.73
C LYS A 60 11.57 19.68 -0.84
N GLU A 61 11.62 19.99 0.45
CA GLU A 61 12.59 19.45 1.40
C GLU A 61 12.42 17.94 1.66
N SER A 62 11.23 17.37 1.40
CA SER A 62 10.94 15.95 1.66
C SER A 62 10.96 15.05 0.41
N VAL A 63 10.98 15.64 -0.79
CA VAL A 63 10.77 14.90 -2.05
C VAL A 63 11.93 15.04 -3.05
N TRP A 64 13.00 15.71 -2.63
CA TRP A 64 14.15 16.04 -3.47
C TRP A 64 15.47 15.73 -2.75
N ALA A 65 16.40 15.13 -3.47
CA ALA A 65 17.75 14.83 -2.99
C ALA A 65 18.79 15.13 -4.07
N LYS A 66 19.99 15.52 -3.66
CA LYS A 66 21.17 15.63 -4.54
C LYS A 66 22.07 14.44 -4.36
N PHE A 67 22.42 13.79 -5.46
CA PHE A 67 23.40 12.72 -5.47
C PHE A 67 24.62 13.17 -6.28
N ALA A 68 25.80 12.97 -5.70
CA ALA A 68 27.07 13.18 -6.36
C ALA A 68 27.40 11.97 -7.23
N TYR A 69 27.81 12.19 -8.48
CA TYR A 69 28.43 11.14 -9.29
C TYR A 69 29.73 11.63 -9.91
N THR A 70 30.76 10.80 -9.84
CA THR A 70 32.05 11.05 -10.51
C THR A 70 31.98 10.45 -11.90
N ALA A 71 32.08 11.28 -12.94
CA ALA A 71 32.13 10.76 -14.30
C ALA A 71 33.55 10.28 -14.65
N SER A 72 33.71 9.63 -15.80
CA SER A 72 34.99 9.12 -16.31
C SER A 72 36.02 10.22 -16.62
N ASP A 73 35.65 11.50 -16.48
CA ASP A 73 36.51 12.68 -16.60
C ASP A 73 37.03 13.20 -15.24
N ASP A 74 36.88 12.40 -14.16
CA ASP A 74 37.20 12.74 -12.76
C ASP A 74 36.44 13.95 -12.19
N LYS A 75 35.40 14.44 -12.89
CA LYS A 75 34.56 15.54 -12.39
C LYS A 75 33.36 14.99 -11.61
N VAL A 76 33.10 15.64 -10.48
CA VAL A 76 31.93 15.37 -9.65
C VAL A 76 30.78 16.24 -10.13
N TYR A 77 29.73 15.61 -10.61
CA TYR A 77 28.48 16.26 -10.99
C TYR A 77 27.43 16.03 -9.90
N GLN A 78 26.61 17.04 -9.65
CA GLN A 78 25.49 16.96 -8.71
C GLN A 78 24.21 16.82 -9.52
N VAL A 79 23.48 15.73 -9.32
CA VAL A 79 22.20 15.46 -10.01
C VAL A 79 21.07 15.49 -9.00
N ASP A 80 20.01 16.20 -9.37
CA ASP A 80 18.76 16.26 -8.63
C ASP A 80 17.92 15.01 -8.90
N TYR A 81 17.50 14.34 -7.84
CA TYR A 81 16.58 13.21 -7.87
C TYR A 81 15.29 13.56 -7.14
N TYR A 82 14.20 12.95 -7.60
CA TYR A 82 12.85 13.20 -7.11
C TYR A 82 12.17 11.89 -6.75
N ASN A 83 11.44 11.90 -5.64
CA ASN A 83 10.79 10.70 -5.10
C ASN A 83 9.54 10.29 -5.91
N LEU A 84 8.89 9.20 -5.48
CA LEU A 84 7.68 8.67 -6.09
C LEU A 84 6.53 9.68 -6.21
N ASP A 85 6.36 10.59 -5.25
CA ASP A 85 5.27 11.57 -5.28
C ASP A 85 5.42 12.53 -6.45
N VAL A 86 6.64 13.04 -6.67
CA VAL A 86 6.93 13.92 -7.81
C VAL A 86 6.74 13.17 -9.12
N ILE A 87 7.19 11.91 -9.19
CA ILE A 87 7.06 11.07 -10.39
C ILE A 87 5.58 10.88 -10.75
N ILE A 88 4.72 10.60 -9.76
CA ILE A 88 3.28 10.46 -9.95
C ILE A 88 2.67 11.75 -10.49
N LEU A 89 2.92 12.89 -9.84
CA LEU A 89 2.38 14.18 -10.25
C LEU A 89 2.84 14.59 -11.65
N VAL A 90 4.11 14.35 -11.99
CA VAL A 90 4.62 14.54 -13.34
C VAL A 90 3.86 13.65 -14.32
N GLY A 91 3.72 12.35 -14.04
CA GLY A 91 3.02 11.40 -14.90
C GLY A 91 1.57 11.79 -15.22
N TYR A 92 0.86 12.40 -14.27
CA TYR A 92 -0.47 12.96 -14.50
C TYR A 92 -0.47 14.14 -15.48
N ARG A 93 0.55 15.01 -15.40
CA ARG A 93 0.65 16.24 -16.23
C ARG A 93 1.26 15.99 -17.61
N VAL A 94 2.05 14.94 -17.79
CA VAL A 94 2.71 14.68 -19.06
C VAL A 94 1.71 14.29 -20.16
N LYS A 95 1.70 15.06 -21.24
CA LYS A 95 0.93 14.73 -22.45
C LYS A 95 1.75 13.83 -23.37
N SER A 96 1.88 12.54 -23.13
CA SER A 96 2.53 11.59 -24.07
C SER A 96 1.75 10.28 -24.15
N HIS A 97 2.12 9.40 -25.09
CA HIS A 97 1.54 8.05 -25.12
C HIS A 97 1.80 7.32 -23.79
N ARG A 98 3.05 7.35 -23.30
CA ARG A 98 3.42 6.83 -21.96
C ARG A 98 2.67 7.50 -20.81
N GLY A 99 2.51 8.82 -20.85
CA GLY A 99 1.69 9.53 -19.85
C GLY A 99 0.22 9.11 -19.87
N THR A 100 -0.34 8.82 -21.05
CA THR A 100 -1.70 8.27 -21.18
C THR A 100 -1.79 6.87 -20.61
N GLN A 101 -0.84 5.99 -20.92
CA GLN A 101 -0.75 4.64 -20.34
C GLN A 101 -0.66 4.71 -18.81
N PHE A 102 0.20 5.57 -18.27
CA PHE A 102 0.34 5.80 -16.83
C PHE A 102 -0.98 6.22 -16.18
N ARG A 103 -1.71 7.17 -16.78
CA ARG A 103 -3.01 7.61 -16.26
C ARG A 103 -4.07 6.51 -16.33
N ILE A 104 -4.11 5.72 -17.41
CA ILE A 104 -5.03 4.58 -17.54
C ILE A 104 -4.76 3.58 -16.42
N TRP A 105 -3.49 3.20 -16.22
CA TRP A 105 -3.06 2.30 -15.15
C TRP A 105 -3.45 2.83 -13.76
N THR A 106 -3.07 4.07 -13.43
CA THR A 106 -3.36 4.66 -12.11
C THR A 106 -4.87 4.76 -11.86
N THR A 107 -5.64 5.11 -12.90
CA THR A 107 -7.11 5.15 -12.83
C THR A 107 -7.71 3.76 -12.59
N GLY A 108 -7.11 2.71 -13.17
CA GLY A 108 -7.51 1.32 -12.93
C GLY A 108 -7.38 0.93 -11.46
N ILE A 109 -6.22 1.21 -10.85
CA ILE A 109 -5.95 0.96 -9.43
C ILE A 109 -6.94 1.73 -8.55
N LEU A 110 -7.14 3.03 -8.83
CA LEU A 110 -8.05 3.86 -8.05
C LEU A 110 -9.50 3.36 -8.15
N LYS A 111 -9.96 2.97 -9.35
CA LYS A 111 -11.29 2.39 -9.54
C LYS A 111 -11.47 1.08 -8.80
N GLU A 112 -10.46 0.22 -8.82
CA GLU A 112 -10.49 -1.03 -8.09
C GLU A 112 -10.59 -0.79 -6.58
N TYR A 113 -9.75 0.10 -6.05
CA TYR A 113 -9.78 0.49 -4.65
C TYR A 113 -11.13 1.09 -4.24
N MET A 114 -11.68 2.02 -5.03
CA MET A 114 -13.00 2.61 -4.78
C MET A 114 -14.13 1.57 -4.80
N LYS A 115 -14.02 0.52 -5.62
CA LYS A 115 -15.05 -0.52 -5.75
C LYS A 115 -14.95 -1.59 -4.67
N LYS A 116 -13.74 -2.07 -4.39
CA LYS A 116 -13.49 -3.24 -3.52
C LYS A 116 -13.03 -2.87 -2.10
N GLY A 117 -12.54 -1.65 -1.91
CA GLY A 117 -11.86 -1.20 -0.68
C GLY A 117 -10.38 -1.59 -0.61
N PHE A 118 -9.82 -2.23 -1.65
CA PHE A 118 -8.42 -2.61 -1.75
C PHE A 118 -7.97 -2.71 -3.22
N ALA A 119 -6.66 -2.60 -3.46
CA ALA A 119 -6.02 -2.91 -4.74
C ALA A 119 -4.75 -3.73 -4.44
N LEU A 120 -4.48 -4.76 -5.25
CA LEU A 120 -3.37 -5.69 -5.04
C LEU A 120 -2.63 -5.94 -6.35
N ASP A 121 -1.31 -6.08 -6.25
CA ASP A 121 -0.46 -6.53 -7.36
C ASP A 121 -0.24 -8.05 -7.22
N ASP A 122 -1.16 -8.83 -7.79
CA ASP A 122 -1.18 -10.29 -7.66
C ASP A 122 0.08 -10.96 -8.23
N GLU A 123 0.66 -10.43 -9.31
CA GLU A 123 1.85 -11.00 -9.93
C GLU A 123 3.08 -10.77 -9.07
N ARG A 124 3.24 -9.58 -8.48
CA ARG A 124 4.30 -9.30 -7.51
C ARG A 124 4.18 -10.17 -6.27
N LEU A 125 2.96 -10.41 -5.78
CA LEU A 125 2.73 -11.32 -4.66
C LEU A 125 3.07 -12.79 -5.00
N LYS A 126 3.00 -13.19 -6.29
CA LYS A 126 3.29 -14.55 -6.75
C LYS A 126 4.77 -14.81 -7.10
N ASN A 127 5.48 -13.87 -7.74
CA ASN A 127 6.76 -14.12 -8.41
C ASN A 127 7.99 -13.48 -7.70
N LEU A 128 8.58 -14.17 -6.71
CA LEU A 128 9.83 -13.77 -6.01
C LEU A 128 9.69 -12.60 -5.01
N GLY A 129 9.18 -12.92 -3.80
CA GLY A 129 9.52 -12.14 -2.61
C GLY A 129 8.40 -11.35 -1.98
N GLY A 130 7.16 -11.87 -2.01
CA GLY A 130 6.17 -11.54 -0.98
C GLY A 130 6.65 -11.99 0.41
N GLY A 131 7.82 -11.54 0.87
CA GLY A 131 8.30 -11.74 2.25
C GLY A 131 7.43 -10.94 3.20
N ASN A 132 8.02 -9.99 3.92
CA ASN A 132 7.29 -9.14 4.88
C ASN A 132 5.99 -8.54 4.31
N TYR A 133 5.88 -8.23 3.01
CA TYR A 133 4.65 -7.69 2.41
C TYR A 133 3.46 -8.65 2.42
N PHE A 134 3.68 -9.94 2.12
CA PHE A 134 2.60 -10.93 2.19
C PHE A 134 2.22 -11.21 3.64
N ASP A 135 3.21 -11.30 4.53
CA ASP A 135 2.98 -11.47 5.97
C ASP A 135 2.30 -10.24 6.60
N GLU A 136 2.65 -9.03 6.17
CA GLU A 136 1.99 -7.79 6.57
C GLU A 136 0.55 -7.76 6.07
N LEU A 137 0.31 -8.16 4.81
CA LEU A 137 -1.04 -8.27 4.26
C LEU A 137 -1.87 -9.28 5.05
N LEU A 138 -1.31 -10.46 5.37
CA LEU A 138 -1.95 -11.44 6.23
C LEU A 138 -2.23 -10.89 7.63
N SER A 139 -1.30 -10.13 8.20
CA SER A 139 -1.47 -9.48 9.51
C SER A 139 -2.61 -8.47 9.49
N ARG A 140 -2.66 -7.57 8.48
CA ARG A 140 -3.78 -6.63 8.29
C ARG A 140 -5.10 -7.35 8.08
N ILE A 141 -5.14 -8.42 7.27
CA ILE A 141 -6.36 -9.23 7.10
C ILE A 141 -6.79 -9.86 8.43
N ARG A 142 -5.84 -10.36 9.24
CA ARG A 142 -6.14 -10.89 10.57
C ARG A 142 -6.69 -9.83 11.50
N ASP A 143 -6.15 -8.62 11.49
CA ASP A 143 -6.63 -7.49 12.29
C ASP A 143 -8.04 -7.02 11.84
N ILE A 144 -8.26 -6.93 10.53
CA ILE A 144 -9.60 -6.64 9.98
C ILE A 144 -10.59 -7.75 10.38
N ARG A 145 -10.17 -9.02 10.36
CA ARG A 145 -11.01 -10.16 10.80
C ARG A 145 -11.21 -10.21 12.32
N SER A 146 -10.24 -9.73 13.09
CA SER A 146 -10.32 -9.62 14.55
C SER A 146 -11.20 -8.44 14.97
N SER A 147 -11.64 -7.58 14.04
CA SER A 147 -12.85 -6.76 14.19
C SER A 147 -14.07 -7.68 14.33
N GLU A 148 -14.18 -8.17 15.56
CA GLU A 148 -15.04 -9.15 16.24
C GLU A 148 -16.23 -9.75 15.47
N LYS A 149 -16.99 -8.98 14.69
CA LYS A 149 -18.32 -9.36 14.20
C LYS A 149 -18.34 -10.52 13.21
N VAL A 150 -17.36 -10.60 12.31
CA VAL A 150 -17.34 -11.64 11.25
C VAL A 150 -16.75 -12.95 11.76
N PHE A 151 -15.76 -12.90 12.65
CA PHE A 151 -15.22 -14.08 13.30
C PHE A 151 -16.26 -14.74 14.21
N TRP A 152 -16.98 -13.94 15.03
CA TRP A 152 -18.08 -14.43 15.85
C TRP A 152 -19.20 -15.06 15.02
N ARG A 153 -19.56 -14.46 13.88
CA ARG A 153 -20.59 -15.01 12.98
C ARG A 153 -20.21 -16.38 12.43
N LYS A 154 -18.94 -16.59 12.05
CA LYS A 154 -18.46 -17.89 11.54
C LYS A 154 -18.39 -18.98 12.61
N VAL A 155 -17.98 -18.64 13.83
CA VAL A 155 -18.00 -19.58 14.96
C VAL A 155 -19.44 -19.99 15.29
N LEU A 156 -20.37 -19.04 15.29
CA LEU A 156 -21.80 -19.31 15.46
C LEU A 156 -22.37 -20.16 14.33
N GLU A 157 -22.01 -19.89 13.07
CA GLU A 157 -22.44 -20.68 11.91
C GLU A 157 -21.98 -22.15 12.01
N ILE A 158 -20.70 -22.38 12.33
CA ILE A 158 -20.17 -23.75 12.49
C ILE A 158 -20.85 -24.45 13.68
N TYR A 159 -21.02 -23.76 14.81
CA TYR A 159 -21.64 -24.37 15.99
C TYR A 159 -23.14 -24.65 15.78
N ALA A 160 -23.84 -23.81 15.01
CA ALA A 160 -25.22 -24.03 14.62
C ALA A 160 -25.42 -25.21 13.65
N THR A 161 -24.35 -25.72 13.02
CA THR A 161 -24.42 -26.98 12.25
C THR A 161 -24.37 -28.23 13.12
N SER A 162 -24.15 -28.09 14.44
CA SER A 162 -24.27 -29.23 15.35
C SER A 162 -25.75 -29.61 15.51
N ILE A 163 -26.03 -30.92 15.42
CA ILE A 163 -27.39 -31.48 15.43
C ILE A 163 -28.16 -31.13 16.72
N ASP A 164 -27.43 -30.92 17.82
CA ASP A 164 -27.98 -30.68 19.16
C ASP A 164 -27.87 -29.22 19.62
N TYR A 165 -27.71 -28.27 18.67
CA TYR A 165 -27.57 -26.86 19.03
C TYR A 165 -28.88 -26.25 19.54
N ASP A 166 -28.92 -25.93 20.83
CA ASP A 166 -29.88 -24.98 21.40
C ASP A 166 -29.15 -23.71 21.88
N PRO A 167 -29.42 -22.52 21.29
CA PRO A 167 -28.83 -21.25 21.71
C PRO A 167 -29.19 -20.84 23.15
N LYS A 168 -30.25 -21.43 23.73
CA LYS A 168 -30.70 -21.16 25.09
C LYS A 168 -30.20 -22.19 26.10
N ALA A 169 -29.58 -23.28 25.65
CA ALA A 169 -29.00 -24.26 26.55
C ALA A 169 -27.82 -23.66 27.33
N GLU A 170 -27.78 -23.96 28.62
CA GLU A 170 -26.75 -23.46 29.53
C GLU A 170 -25.34 -23.90 29.11
N SER A 171 -25.21 -25.11 28.57
CA SER A 171 -23.98 -25.66 28.00
C SER A 171 -23.44 -24.82 26.85
N SER A 172 -24.30 -24.41 25.91
CA SER A 172 -23.95 -23.52 24.79
C SER A 172 -23.47 -22.16 25.30
N ILE A 173 -24.19 -21.56 26.25
CA ILE A 173 -23.86 -20.25 26.82
C ILE A 173 -22.50 -20.28 27.53
N ILE A 174 -22.23 -21.34 28.31
CA ILE A 174 -20.94 -21.52 29.02
C ILE A 174 -19.81 -21.74 28.02
N PHE A 175 -20.01 -22.58 27.01
CA PHE A 175 -19.03 -22.84 25.96
C PHE A 175 -18.62 -21.55 25.25
N PHE A 176 -19.59 -20.73 24.81
CA PHE A 176 -19.29 -19.47 24.15
C PHE A 176 -18.55 -18.48 25.06
N LYS A 177 -18.93 -18.36 26.34
CA LYS A 177 -18.21 -17.52 27.31
C LYS A 177 -16.75 -17.96 27.49
N GLN A 178 -16.49 -19.26 27.54
CA GLN A 178 -15.14 -19.80 27.69
C GLN A 178 -14.29 -19.58 26.43
N VAL A 179 -14.85 -19.86 25.25
CA VAL A 179 -14.18 -19.61 23.97
C VAL A 179 -13.88 -18.11 23.82
N GLN A 180 -14.85 -17.25 24.13
CA GLN A 180 -14.68 -15.79 24.11
C GLN A 180 -13.54 -15.32 25.01
N ASN A 181 -13.50 -15.75 26.26
CA ASN A 181 -12.42 -15.36 27.16
C ASN A 181 -11.04 -15.88 26.72
N LYS A 182 -10.95 -17.13 26.24
CA LYS A 182 -9.69 -17.67 25.70
C LYS A 182 -9.20 -16.90 24.47
N MET A 183 -10.12 -16.48 23.61
CA MET A 183 -9.80 -15.74 22.38
C MET A 183 -9.38 -14.30 22.65
N HIS A 184 -10.10 -13.59 23.53
CA HIS A 184 -9.69 -12.27 23.99
C HIS A 184 -8.28 -12.31 24.60
N TRP A 185 -8.01 -13.31 25.44
CA TRP A 185 -6.68 -13.50 26.02
C TRP A 185 -5.60 -13.77 24.95
N ALA A 186 -5.92 -14.58 23.94
CA ALA A 186 -4.99 -14.88 22.85
C ALA A 186 -4.69 -13.66 21.97
N ALA A 187 -5.70 -12.83 21.68
CA ALA A 187 -5.59 -11.68 20.78
C ALA A 187 -4.94 -10.46 21.42
N HIS A 188 -5.30 -10.13 22.67
CA HIS A 188 -4.88 -8.87 23.30
C HIS A 188 -4.56 -9.03 24.80
N LYS A 189 -4.26 -10.25 25.27
CA LYS A 189 -3.80 -10.56 26.64
C LYS A 189 -4.72 -10.08 27.77
N HIS A 190 -6.01 -9.92 27.47
CA HIS A 190 -7.04 -9.54 28.45
C HIS A 190 -8.28 -10.42 28.25
N THR A 191 -9.07 -10.64 29.28
CA THR A 191 -10.38 -11.30 29.20
C THR A 191 -11.48 -10.31 28.78
N ALA A 192 -12.65 -10.81 28.38
CA ALA A 192 -13.76 -9.94 27.94
C ALA A 192 -14.16 -8.92 29.02
N ALA A 193 -14.16 -9.33 30.30
CA ALA A 193 -14.49 -8.47 31.43
C ALA A 193 -13.46 -7.35 31.61
N GLU A 194 -12.17 -7.66 31.44
CA GLU A 194 -11.07 -6.68 31.55
C GLU A 194 -11.11 -5.64 30.43
N ILE A 195 -11.43 -6.05 29.19
CA ILE A 195 -11.62 -5.10 28.07
C ILE A 195 -12.78 -4.14 28.36
N ILE A 196 -13.92 -4.65 28.84
CA ILE A 196 -15.10 -3.83 29.14
C ILE A 196 -14.77 -2.83 30.26
N TYR A 197 -14.02 -3.27 31.27
CA TYR A 197 -13.55 -2.41 32.35
C TYR A 197 -12.62 -1.31 31.83
N GLN A 198 -11.60 -1.65 31.02
CA GLN A 198 -10.68 -0.69 30.42
C GLN A 198 -11.41 0.33 29.53
N ARG A 199 -12.33 -0.13 28.67
CA ARG A 199 -13.13 0.74 27.79
C ARG A 199 -14.04 1.70 28.56
N LYS A 200 -14.60 1.29 29.71
CA LYS A 200 -15.36 2.19 30.59
C LYS A 200 -14.48 3.22 31.30
N ALA A 201 -13.25 2.86 31.66
CA ALA A 201 -12.31 3.79 32.29
C ALA A 201 -11.84 4.90 31.33
N THR A 202 -11.68 4.61 30.04
CA THR A 202 -11.27 5.61 29.02
C THR A 202 -12.36 6.63 28.66
N VAL A 203 -13.64 6.35 28.97
CA VAL A 203 -14.77 7.26 28.65
C VAL A 203 -15.12 8.18 29.83
N LEU A 204 -14.54 7.96 31.01
CA LEU A 204 -14.84 8.69 32.25
C LEU A 204 -13.65 9.51 32.78
N GLY A 205 -12.56 9.65 32.03
CA GLY A 205 -11.41 10.52 32.32
C GLY A 205 -11.16 11.48 31.16
#